data_AF-A0A952D8F7-F1
#
_entry.id   AF-A0A952D8F7-F1
#
_cell.length_a   1.000
_cell.length_b   1.000
_cell.length_c   1.000
_cell.angle_alpha   90.00
_cell.angle_beta   90.00
_cell.angle_gamma   90.00
#
_symmetry.space_group_name_H-M   'P 1'
#
loop_
_entity.id
_entity.type
_entity.pdbx_description
1 polymer ?
#
loop_
_entity_poly.entity_id
_entity_poly.type
_entity_poly.pdbx_seq_one_letter_code
_entity_poly.pdbx_strand_id
1 'polypeptide(L)'
;MGRRWSAATLIASTLLVLGTVGCAKEDLTAALSPARNIAGTWRTAFPVRFYYQTDFCGVAKETVGYADWNVTFVITKTSDENVVNVEMSATNAGSFQRTPSSCGSGSTGYIPSVWPTTLRGTISSTSLVATKSSWGMSYDGSFTTDLMMGTWNHWECLIYCFGEYTETNQLKLTRQ
;
A
#
# COMPACT_ATOMS: atom_id res chain seq x y z
N MET A 1 -11.18 -103.64 3.28
CA MET A 1 -12.35 -102.76 3.07
C MET A 1 -12.10 -101.49 3.88
N GLY A 2 -12.08 -100.26 3.40
CA GLY A 2 -12.17 -99.66 2.08
C GLY A 2 -11.66 -98.22 2.22
N ARG A 3 -10.94 -97.72 1.21
CA ARG A 3 -10.46 -96.32 1.13
C ARG A 3 -11.64 -95.36 1.15
N ARG A 4 -11.53 -94.23 1.86
CA ARG A 4 -12.12 -92.95 1.42
C ARG A 4 -11.22 -91.78 1.77
N TRP A 5 -10.70 -91.16 0.72
CA TRP A 5 -10.17 -89.80 0.71
C TRP A 5 -11.36 -88.84 0.64
N SER A 6 -11.28 -87.70 1.33
CA SER A 6 -12.13 -86.55 1.03
C SER A 6 -11.33 -85.28 1.32
N ALA A 7 -10.93 -84.62 0.23
CA ALA A 7 -10.45 -83.26 0.20
C ALA A 7 -11.64 -82.29 0.19
N ALA A 8 -11.48 -81.14 0.83
CA ALA A 8 -12.17 -79.85 0.58
C ALA A 8 -12.04 -78.98 1.83
N THR A 9 -11.86 -77.67 1.84
CA THR A 9 -11.47 -76.64 0.86
C THR A 9 -11.13 -75.44 1.75
N LEU A 10 -9.92 -74.89 1.66
CA LEU A 10 -9.51 -73.71 2.40
C LEU A 10 -10.09 -72.48 1.67
N ILE A 11 -11.07 -71.80 2.24
CA ILE A 11 -11.55 -70.51 1.74
C ILE A 11 -10.77 -69.42 2.48
N ALA A 12 -9.71 -68.92 1.85
CA ALA A 12 -9.03 -67.71 2.29
C ALA A 12 -9.79 -66.49 1.76
N SER A 13 -10.60 -65.87 2.63
CA SER A 13 -11.27 -64.60 2.35
C SER A 13 -10.30 -63.45 2.59
N THR A 14 -9.53 -63.09 1.56
CA THR A 14 -8.69 -61.88 1.57
C THR A 14 -9.60 -60.66 1.37
N LEU A 15 -9.99 -60.01 2.48
CA LEU A 15 -10.66 -58.71 2.43
C LEU A 15 -9.65 -57.65 1.96
N LEU A 16 -9.75 -57.25 0.69
CA LEU A 16 -9.05 -56.09 0.16
C LEU A 16 -9.73 -54.83 0.70
N VAL A 17 -9.21 -54.26 1.78
CA VAL A 17 -9.56 -52.91 2.21
C VAL A 17 -8.86 -51.95 1.24
N LEU A 18 -9.59 -51.54 0.19
CA LEU A 18 -9.26 -50.37 -0.61
C LEU A 18 -9.38 -49.14 0.29
N GLY A 19 -8.31 -48.86 1.03
CA GLY A 19 -8.11 -47.55 1.63
C GLY A 19 -8.00 -46.55 0.50
N THR A 20 -9.07 -45.79 0.26
CA THR A 20 -8.98 -44.54 -0.49
C THR A 20 -8.04 -43.64 0.30
N VAL A 21 -6.77 -43.60 -0.11
CA VAL A 21 -5.91 -42.47 0.19
C VAL A 21 -6.58 -41.30 -0.51
N GLY A 22 -7.49 -40.66 0.20
CA GLY A 22 -7.95 -39.34 -0.16
C GLY A 22 -6.69 -38.48 -0.16
N CYS A 23 -6.14 -38.23 -1.34
CA CYS A 23 -5.35 -37.04 -1.54
C CYS A 23 -6.25 -35.89 -1.11
N ALA A 24 -6.13 -35.46 0.14
CA ALA A 24 -6.49 -34.12 0.52
C ALA A 24 -5.73 -33.25 -0.48
N LYS A 25 -6.44 -32.65 -1.43
CA LYS A 25 -5.93 -31.48 -2.11
C LYS A 25 -5.76 -30.48 -0.99
N GLU A 26 -4.54 -30.37 -0.47
CA GLU A 26 -4.16 -29.16 0.23
C GLU A 26 -4.43 -28.04 -0.77
N ASP A 27 -5.51 -27.30 -0.54
CA ASP A 27 -5.71 -25.99 -1.13
C ASP A 27 -4.53 -25.14 -0.62
N LEU A 28 -3.39 -25.29 -1.30
CA LEU A 28 -2.20 -24.47 -1.21
C LEU A 28 -2.50 -23.11 -1.84
N THR A 29 -3.61 -22.48 -1.44
CA THR A 29 -3.67 -21.02 -1.42
C THR A 29 -2.83 -20.57 -0.23
N ALA A 30 -1.51 -20.77 -0.32
CA ALA A 30 -0.59 -20.22 0.65
C ALA A 30 -0.93 -18.74 0.79
N ALA A 31 -1.32 -18.32 2.00
CA ALA A 31 -1.71 -16.94 2.25
C ALA A 31 -0.61 -16.03 1.72
N LEU A 32 -0.94 -15.13 0.80
CA LEU A 32 0.03 -14.20 0.26
C LEU A 32 0.59 -13.37 1.43
N SER A 33 1.92 -13.23 1.48
CA SER A 33 2.52 -12.33 2.45
C SER A 33 1.95 -10.91 2.30
N PRO A 34 1.93 -10.10 3.36
CA PRO A 34 1.36 -8.75 3.29
C PRO A 34 1.95 -7.90 2.17
N ALA A 35 3.28 -7.95 1.98
CA ALA A 35 3.97 -7.29 0.88
C ALA A 35 3.51 -7.80 -0.51
N ARG A 36 3.23 -9.10 -0.66
CA ARG A 36 2.68 -9.64 -1.92
C ARG A 36 1.23 -9.24 -2.14
N ASN A 37 0.44 -9.13 -1.07
CA ASN A 37 -0.96 -8.76 -1.16
C ASN A 37 -1.11 -7.33 -1.73
N ILE A 38 -0.30 -6.39 -1.25
CA ILE A 38 -0.41 -4.98 -1.63
C ILE A 38 0.39 -4.59 -2.90
N ALA A 39 1.40 -5.37 -3.29
CA ALA A 39 2.23 -5.08 -4.46
C ALA A 39 1.39 -4.91 -5.74
N GLY A 40 1.74 -3.90 -6.54
CA GLY A 40 0.99 -3.54 -7.74
C GLY A 40 0.93 -2.02 -7.95
N THR A 41 0.11 -1.61 -8.93
CA THR A 41 -0.12 -0.20 -9.24
C THR A 41 -1.44 0.25 -8.64
N TRP A 42 -1.41 1.40 -7.98
CA TRP A 42 -2.56 2.02 -7.33
C TRP A 42 -2.70 3.44 -7.86
N ARG A 43 -3.91 3.89 -8.18
CA ARG A 43 -4.15 5.24 -8.69
C ARG A 43 -5.34 5.88 -8.03
N THR A 44 -5.30 7.19 -7.86
CA THR A 44 -6.46 7.94 -7.40
C THR A 44 -7.59 7.85 -8.43
N ALA A 45 -8.78 7.43 -7.98
CA ALA A 45 -9.96 7.38 -8.85
C ALA A 45 -10.50 8.77 -9.22
N PHE A 46 -10.24 9.75 -8.37
CA PHE A 46 -10.55 11.17 -8.57
C PHE A 46 -9.35 12.01 -8.13
N PRO A 47 -9.15 13.21 -8.68
CA PRO A 47 -8.09 14.11 -8.22
C PRO A 47 -8.15 14.35 -6.70
N VAL A 48 -7.00 14.29 -6.04
CA VAL A 48 -6.87 14.52 -4.60
C VAL A 48 -6.25 15.88 -4.37
N ARG A 49 -6.82 16.66 -3.44
CA ARG A 49 -6.30 17.97 -3.05
C ARG A 49 -5.08 17.83 -2.17
N PHE A 50 -3.98 18.45 -2.60
CA PHE A 50 -2.82 18.71 -1.78
C PHE A 50 -2.83 20.18 -1.38
N TYR A 51 -2.57 20.43 -0.10
CA TYR A 51 -2.39 21.75 0.47
C TYR A 51 -0.91 22.03 0.61
N TYR A 52 -0.50 23.22 0.22
CA TYR A 52 0.88 23.67 0.30
C TYR A 52 1.07 24.53 1.54
N GLN A 53 2.10 24.21 2.31
CA GLN A 53 2.40 24.87 3.58
C GLN A 53 3.83 25.38 3.61
N THR A 54 4.05 26.49 4.32
CA THR A 54 5.37 27.06 4.58
C THR A 54 5.40 27.79 5.91
N ASP A 55 6.58 28.01 6.46
CA ASP A 55 6.83 28.93 7.58
C ASP A 55 7.49 30.24 7.14
N PHE A 56 7.56 30.53 5.83
CA PHE A 56 8.31 31.68 5.29
C PHE A 56 8.03 33.03 5.98
N CYS A 57 6.79 33.29 6.39
CA CYS A 57 6.39 34.54 7.03
C CYS A 57 6.57 34.57 8.56
N GLY A 58 7.12 33.53 9.18
CA GLY A 58 7.27 33.46 10.64
C GLY A 58 7.76 32.12 11.17
N VAL A 59 7.26 31.70 12.32
CA VAL A 59 7.55 30.38 12.92
C VAL A 59 6.37 29.41 12.83
N ALA A 60 5.20 29.90 12.42
CA ALA A 60 3.99 29.10 12.31
C ALA A 60 3.84 28.56 10.88
N LYS A 61 3.32 27.33 10.75
CA LYS A 61 2.95 26.76 9.45
C LYS A 61 1.72 27.47 8.92
N GLU A 62 1.81 27.98 7.71
CA GLU A 62 0.71 28.62 7.00
C GLU A 62 0.41 27.86 5.71
N THR A 63 -0.88 27.62 5.44
CA THR A 63 -1.31 27.07 4.15
C THR A 63 -1.40 28.20 3.13
N VAL A 64 -0.56 28.14 2.11
CA VAL A 64 -0.37 29.21 1.10
C VAL A 64 -0.90 28.84 -0.28
N GLY A 65 -1.53 27.67 -0.41
CA GLY A 65 -2.21 27.28 -1.63
C GLY A 65 -2.66 25.84 -1.61
N TYR A 66 -3.24 25.42 -2.73
CA TYR A 66 -3.59 24.03 -2.99
C TYR A 66 -3.59 23.72 -4.47
N ALA A 67 -3.51 22.44 -4.80
CA ALA A 67 -3.73 21.89 -6.13
C ALA A 67 -4.30 20.48 -6.05
N ASP A 68 -5.13 20.12 -7.02
CA ASP A 68 -5.61 18.75 -7.14
C ASP A 68 -4.68 17.94 -8.07
N TRP A 69 -4.36 16.73 -7.65
CA TRP A 69 -3.40 15.84 -8.32
C TRP A 69 -4.01 14.46 -8.57
N ASN A 70 -3.69 13.88 -9.71
CA ASN A 70 -3.86 12.46 -9.95
C ASN A 70 -2.59 11.75 -9.47
N VAL A 71 -2.69 10.91 -8.45
CA VAL A 71 -1.55 10.24 -7.83
C VAL A 71 -1.50 8.77 -8.25
N THR A 72 -0.31 8.28 -8.55
CA THR A 72 -0.03 6.87 -8.80
C THR A 72 1.02 6.36 -7.83
N PHE A 73 0.73 5.26 -7.14
CA PHE A 73 1.72 4.48 -6.39
C PHE A 73 2.04 3.20 -7.17
N VAL A 74 3.33 2.91 -7.33
CA VAL A 74 3.82 1.60 -7.76
C VAL A 74 4.51 0.96 -6.56
N ILE A 75 3.91 -0.11 -6.06
CA ILE A 75 4.36 -0.80 -4.85
C ILE A 75 5.06 -2.09 -5.24
N THR A 76 6.33 -2.21 -4.88
CA THR A 76 7.13 -3.42 -5.12
C THR A 76 7.49 -4.10 -3.80
N LYS A 77 7.35 -5.42 -3.76
CA LYS A 77 7.74 -6.22 -2.59
C LYS A 77 9.27 -6.24 -2.43
N THR A 78 9.72 -6.32 -1.18
CA THR A 78 11.13 -6.63 -0.87
C THR A 78 11.30 -8.11 -0.53
N SER A 79 12.49 -8.50 -0.06
CA SER A 79 12.72 -9.82 0.51
C SER A 79 12.06 -10.02 1.88
N ASP A 80 11.71 -8.94 2.58
CA ASP A 80 10.98 -8.97 3.85
C ASP A 80 9.47 -8.91 3.57
N GLU A 81 8.73 -9.83 4.18
CA GLU A 81 7.30 -10.03 3.98
C GLU A 81 6.42 -8.86 4.43
N ASN A 82 6.97 -7.98 5.28
CA ASN A 82 6.28 -6.81 5.82
C ASN A 82 6.87 -5.49 5.30
N VAL A 83 7.75 -5.53 4.30
CA VAL A 83 8.40 -4.33 3.76
C VAL A 83 8.23 -4.23 2.25
N VAL A 84 7.91 -3.02 1.80
CA VAL A 84 7.70 -2.67 0.38
C VAL A 84 8.47 -1.40 0.03
N ASN A 85 8.77 -1.22 -1.25
CA ASN A 85 9.14 0.08 -1.79
C ASN A 85 7.90 0.69 -2.46
N VAL A 86 7.67 1.97 -2.21
CA VAL A 86 6.54 2.73 -2.77
C VAL A 86 7.11 3.83 -3.64
N GLU A 87 6.90 3.72 -4.95
CA GLU A 87 7.22 4.80 -5.89
C GLU A 87 5.94 5.60 -6.15
N MET A 88 5.95 6.87 -5.75
CA MET A 88 4.87 7.81 -6.00
C MET A 88 5.20 8.65 -7.23
N SER A 89 4.20 8.89 -8.07
CA SER A 89 4.20 9.92 -9.11
C SER A 89 2.87 10.66 -9.10
N ALA A 90 2.86 11.90 -9.59
CA ALA A 90 1.66 12.73 -9.63
C ALA A 90 1.60 13.54 -10.92
N THR A 91 0.39 13.72 -11.45
CA THR A 91 0.10 14.63 -12.56
C THR A 91 -0.93 15.66 -12.12
N ASN A 92 -0.71 16.93 -12.47
CA ASN A 92 -1.61 18.01 -12.07
C ASN A 92 -2.98 17.80 -12.74
N ALA A 93 -4.06 17.89 -11.95
CA ALA A 93 -5.42 17.67 -12.44
C ALA A 93 -6.13 18.95 -12.89
N GLY A 94 -5.42 20.07 -13.01
CA GLY A 94 -5.89 21.32 -13.60
C GLY A 94 -6.33 22.39 -12.60
N SER A 95 -6.32 22.11 -11.29
CA SER A 95 -6.57 23.12 -10.26
C SER A 95 -5.28 23.51 -9.54
N PHE A 96 -5.04 24.81 -9.45
CA PHE A 96 -4.01 25.40 -8.62
C PHE A 96 -4.52 26.75 -8.12
N GLN A 97 -4.50 26.95 -6.82
CA GLN A 97 -4.87 28.22 -6.21
C GLN A 97 -3.84 28.61 -5.17
N ARG A 98 -3.41 29.87 -5.22
CA ARG A 98 -2.61 30.48 -4.17
C ARG A 98 -3.52 31.16 -3.15
N THR A 99 -3.14 31.05 -1.89
CA THR A 99 -3.76 31.77 -0.79
C THR A 99 -2.76 32.82 -0.30
N PRO A 100 -3.18 34.08 -0.06
CA PRO A 100 -2.30 35.08 0.54
C PRO A 100 -1.70 34.58 1.85
N SER A 101 -0.40 34.79 2.01
CA SER A 101 0.32 34.53 3.26
C SER A 101 0.14 35.68 4.25
N SER A 102 0.50 35.46 5.53
CA SER A 102 0.46 36.53 6.53
C SER A 102 1.38 37.72 6.23
N CYS A 103 2.43 37.52 5.43
CA CYS A 103 3.32 38.58 4.96
C CYS A 103 2.93 39.17 3.58
N GLY A 104 1.70 38.94 3.13
CA GLY A 104 1.08 39.59 1.96
C GLY A 104 0.80 38.65 0.77
N SER A 105 0.18 39.21 -0.27
CA SER A 105 -0.28 38.47 -1.47
C SER A 105 0.84 38.04 -2.44
N GLY A 106 2.07 38.50 -2.24
CA GLY A 106 3.25 38.13 -3.05
C GLY A 106 4.28 37.28 -2.32
N SER A 107 4.06 36.98 -1.04
CA SER A 107 5.09 36.49 -0.12
C SER A 107 4.87 35.04 0.33
N THR A 108 4.25 34.21 -0.52
CA THR A 108 3.94 32.81 -0.21
C THR A 108 5.17 31.89 -0.20
N GLY A 109 6.37 32.42 -0.42
CA GLY A 109 7.59 31.65 -0.60
C GLY A 109 7.54 30.72 -1.82
N TYR A 110 8.42 29.72 -1.81
CA TYR A 110 8.43 28.63 -2.79
C TYR A 110 7.36 27.60 -2.44
N ILE A 111 6.47 27.32 -3.40
CA ILE A 111 5.49 26.23 -3.30
C ILE A 111 6.10 25.01 -4.01
N PRO A 112 6.45 23.92 -3.30
CA PRO A 112 7.02 22.74 -3.92
C PRO A 112 6.00 22.06 -4.83
N SER A 113 6.48 21.46 -5.92
CA SER A 113 5.66 20.50 -6.68
C SER A 113 5.55 19.21 -5.87
N VAL A 114 4.48 18.43 -6.12
CA VAL A 114 4.45 17.02 -5.70
C VAL A 114 5.38 16.27 -6.66
N TRP A 115 6.63 16.04 -6.24
CA TRP A 115 7.62 15.37 -7.09
C TRP A 115 7.45 13.85 -7.03
N PRO A 116 7.78 13.13 -8.11
CA PRO A 116 7.99 11.70 -8.01
C PRO A 116 9.00 11.40 -6.89
N THR A 117 8.67 10.44 -6.03
CA THR A 117 9.51 10.09 -4.88
C THR A 117 9.38 8.62 -4.54
N THR A 118 10.43 8.06 -3.97
CA THR A 118 10.45 6.69 -3.49
C THR A 118 10.47 6.69 -1.97
N LEU A 119 9.52 5.99 -1.37
CA LEU A 119 9.40 5.77 0.06
C LEU A 119 9.64 4.29 0.39
N ARG A 120 10.04 4.02 1.63
CA ARG A 120 10.07 2.66 2.18
C ARG A 120 8.87 2.45 3.09
N GLY A 121 8.08 1.43 2.78
CA GLY A 121 6.84 1.07 3.48
C GLY A 121 7.02 -0.12 4.42
N THR A 122 6.41 -0.03 5.60
CA THR A 122 6.23 -1.15 6.53
C THR A 122 4.74 -1.47 6.65
N ILE A 123 4.42 -2.75 6.65
CA ILE A 123 3.06 -3.28 6.69
C ILE A 123 2.83 -3.95 8.05
N SER A 124 1.71 -3.62 8.68
CA SER A 124 1.22 -4.31 9.87
C SER A 124 -0.28 -4.57 9.71
N SER A 125 -0.64 -5.85 9.50
CA SER A 125 -2.01 -6.24 9.14
C SER A 125 -2.49 -5.50 7.88
N THR A 126 -3.45 -4.59 8.02
CA THR A 126 -4.04 -3.77 6.94
C THR A 126 -3.54 -2.33 6.93
N SER A 127 -2.53 -2.00 7.75
CA SER A 127 -1.90 -0.68 7.78
C SER A 127 -0.61 -0.66 6.94
N LEU A 128 -0.41 0.44 6.21
CA LEU A 128 0.83 0.76 5.50
C LEU A 128 1.32 2.11 5.99
N VAL A 129 2.54 2.12 6.53
CA VAL A 129 3.27 3.36 6.84
C VAL A 129 4.49 3.43 5.92
N ALA A 130 4.55 4.42 5.04
CA ALA A 130 5.65 4.62 4.11
C ALA A 130 6.35 5.95 4.37
N THR A 131 7.68 5.92 4.52
CA THR A 131 8.46 7.10 4.92
C THR A 131 9.70 7.28 4.07
N LYS A 132 10.15 8.53 3.97
CA LYS A 132 11.46 8.93 3.49
C LYS A 132 12.01 9.98 4.44
N SER A 133 12.60 9.52 5.56
CA SER A 133 12.97 10.38 6.68
C SER A 133 13.94 11.50 6.32
N SER A 134 14.83 11.28 5.35
CA SER A 134 15.77 12.30 4.88
C SER A 134 15.12 13.51 4.21
N TRP A 135 13.83 13.42 3.87
CA TRP A 135 13.05 14.47 3.23
C TRP A 135 11.77 14.80 4.01
N GLY A 136 11.61 14.30 5.23
CA GLY A 136 10.40 14.57 6.03
C GLY A 136 9.08 14.17 5.36
N MET A 137 9.12 13.19 4.45
CA MET A 137 7.95 12.68 3.72
C MET A 137 7.40 11.44 4.39
N SER A 138 6.08 11.37 4.49
CA SER A 138 5.35 10.23 5.05
C SER A 138 3.99 10.04 4.40
N TYR A 139 3.61 8.78 4.28
CA TYR A 139 2.26 8.31 4.02
C TYR A 139 1.87 7.38 5.17
N ASP A 140 0.72 7.64 5.77
CA ASP A 140 0.11 6.77 6.77
C ASP A 140 -1.30 6.42 6.31
N GLY A 141 -1.60 5.14 6.19
CA GLY A 141 -2.90 4.70 5.75
C GLY A 141 -3.20 3.23 5.98
N SER A 142 -4.34 2.84 5.44
CA SER A 142 -4.85 1.48 5.46
C SER A 142 -5.15 1.00 4.04
N PHE A 143 -5.20 -0.31 3.86
CA PHE A 143 -5.51 -0.92 2.58
C PHE A 143 -6.37 -2.17 2.75
N THR A 144 -7.19 -2.41 1.73
CA THR A 144 -7.86 -3.67 1.44
C THR A 144 -7.26 -4.24 0.14
N THR A 145 -7.90 -5.24 -0.44
CA THR A 145 -7.50 -5.78 -1.75
C THR A 145 -7.56 -4.72 -2.86
N ASP A 146 -8.57 -3.85 -2.85
CA ASP A 146 -8.90 -2.98 -3.98
C ASP A 146 -8.84 -1.48 -3.66
N LEU A 147 -8.79 -1.12 -2.37
CA LEU A 147 -8.78 0.27 -1.92
C LEU A 147 -7.63 0.51 -0.95
N MET A 148 -6.89 1.59 -1.20
CA MET A 148 -5.93 2.16 -0.28
C MET A 148 -6.40 3.56 0.10
N MET A 149 -6.31 3.91 1.38
CA MET A 149 -6.71 5.21 1.89
C MET A 149 -5.76 5.66 2.98
N GLY A 150 -5.30 6.91 2.91
CA GLY A 150 -4.42 7.46 3.92
C GLY A 150 -4.20 8.95 3.80
N THR A 151 -3.17 9.41 4.49
CA THR A 151 -2.76 10.80 4.57
C THR A 151 -1.34 10.94 4.08
N TRP A 152 -1.13 11.87 3.16
CA TRP A 152 0.19 12.35 2.78
C TRP A 152 0.61 13.50 3.66
N ASN A 153 1.86 13.48 4.12
CA ASN A 153 2.47 14.59 4.83
C ASN A 153 3.93 14.71 4.45
N HIS A 154 4.30 15.88 3.92
CA HIS A 154 5.65 16.29 3.63
C HIS A 154 5.95 17.60 4.37
N TRP A 155 7.07 17.62 5.08
CA TRP A 155 7.62 18.81 5.69
C TRP A 155 9.14 18.75 5.73
N GLU A 156 9.79 19.64 5.01
CA GLU A 156 11.24 19.75 4.98
C GLU A 156 11.69 21.18 5.25
N CYS A 157 12.93 21.33 5.76
CA CYS A 157 13.53 22.61 6.08
C CYS A 157 14.92 22.68 5.44
N LEU A 158 15.13 23.64 4.55
CA LEU A 158 16.44 23.94 3.96
C LEU A 158 16.94 25.28 4.49
N ILE A 159 16.43 26.37 3.92
CA ILE A 159 16.61 27.75 4.41
C ILE A 159 15.32 28.22 5.08
N TYR A 160 14.19 27.91 4.45
CA TYR A 160 12.84 27.99 4.99
C TYR A 160 12.24 26.59 4.99
N CYS A 161 11.20 26.38 5.77
CA CYS A 161 10.47 25.12 5.75
C CYS A 161 9.24 25.21 4.83
N PHE A 162 9.00 24.12 4.13
CA PHE A 162 7.88 23.99 3.21
C PHE A 162 7.50 22.53 3.04
N GLY A 163 6.36 22.31 2.40
CA GLY A 163 5.93 20.97 2.01
C GLY A 163 4.48 20.98 1.59
N GLU A 164 3.94 19.78 1.52
CA GLU A 164 2.57 19.56 1.11
C GLU A 164 1.93 18.45 1.94
N TYR A 165 0.61 18.52 2.09
CA TYR A 165 -0.14 17.53 2.83
C TYR A 165 -1.52 17.32 2.21
N THR A 166 -2.13 16.18 2.49
CA THR A 166 -3.56 15.99 2.29
C THR A 166 -4.27 16.05 3.64
N GLU A 167 -5.56 16.34 3.65
CA GLU A 167 -6.36 16.10 4.84
C GLU A 167 -6.39 14.60 5.23
N THR A 168 -6.90 14.31 6.43
CA THR A 168 -6.99 12.96 6.97
C THR A 168 -7.74 12.02 6.03
N ASN A 169 -7.10 10.92 5.63
CA ASN A 169 -7.70 9.86 4.79
C ASN A 169 -8.25 10.34 3.43
N GLN A 170 -7.78 11.47 2.90
CA GLN A 170 -8.21 11.96 1.58
C GLN A 170 -7.47 11.31 0.41
N LEU A 171 -6.26 10.80 0.61
CA LEU A 171 -5.53 10.13 -0.45
C LEU A 171 -6.10 8.71 -0.64
N LYS A 172 -7.06 8.58 -1.56
CA LYS A 172 -7.74 7.32 -1.87
C LYS A 172 -7.26 6.80 -3.22
N LEU A 173 -6.65 5.62 -3.23
CA LEU A 173 -6.17 4.96 -4.43
C LEU A 173 -6.90 3.64 -4.63
N THR A 174 -7.26 3.35 -5.87
CA THR A 174 -7.79 2.05 -6.28
C THR A 174 -6.71 1.26 -7.02
N ARG A 175 -6.70 -0.05 -6.80
CA ARG A 175 -5.86 -0.97 -7.55
C ARG A 175 -6.21 -0.90 -9.04
N GLN A 176 -5.18 -0.94 -9.89
CA GLN A 176 -5.30 -0.93 -11.36
C GLN A 176 -5.12 -2.32 -11.96
#